data_AF-A0A7X4J756-F1
#
_entry.id   AF-A0A7X4J756-F1
#
_cell.length_a   1.000
_cell.length_b   1.000
_cell.length_c   1.000
_cell.angle_alpha   90.00
_cell.angle_beta   90.00
_cell.angle_gamma   90.00
#
_symmetry.space_group_name_H-M   'P 1'
#
loop_
_entity.id
_entity.type
_entity.pdbx_description
1 polymer ?
#
loop_
_entity_poly.entity_id
_entity_poly.type
_entity_poly.pdbx_seq_one_letter_code
_entity_poly.pdbx_strand_id
1 'polypeptide(L)'
;MAQRTAIEWTDVTWNPTTGCTPVSEGCDNCYAEALSHRLLKNAYSRALPVVDTVANRQNPFAVRIWRDRLSQPARWRERRLVFVNSMSDLFHVDVPESFVRSVFNVMVDVDRHTYQVLTKRPARAARFVRGARDLFGDAGLPEHIWIGASTENQETVYRARHLRHVPAAVRFLSCEPLLGPLSIGAELSTGDIHWVIAGGESGPKHRPMDDSWATDLRDECVMFGVPFFFKQWGGRTPKSGGRELEGREWNEMPQMGCGSGHVRAPNGATEAGRWQ
;
A
#
# COMPACT_ATOMS: atom_id res chain seq x y z
N MET A 1 3.47 -7.99 -23.12
CA MET A 1 4.25 -7.00 -22.35
C MET A 1 3.37 -6.48 -21.23
N ALA A 2 3.82 -6.48 -19.97
CA ALA A 2 3.07 -5.82 -18.91
C ALA A 2 3.06 -4.32 -19.18
N GLN A 3 1.87 -3.73 -19.31
CA GLN A 3 1.71 -2.28 -19.46
C GLN A 3 2.25 -1.60 -18.20
N ARG A 4 3.06 -0.55 -18.40
CA ARG A 4 3.45 0.35 -17.30
C ARG A 4 2.18 0.92 -16.68
N THR A 5 2.12 0.97 -15.35
CA THR A 5 0.97 1.53 -14.65
C THR A 5 1.02 3.06 -14.64
N ALA A 6 -0.15 3.70 -14.46
CA ALA A 6 -0.23 5.14 -14.23
C ALA A 6 0.06 5.52 -12.77
N ILE A 7 0.15 4.55 -11.86
CA ILE A 7 0.45 4.75 -10.43
C ILE A 7 1.95 5.04 -10.26
N GLU A 8 2.29 6.13 -9.58
CA GLU A 8 3.59 6.77 -9.76
C GLU A 8 4.70 6.24 -8.87
N TRP A 9 4.34 5.53 -7.83
CA TRP A 9 5.27 4.91 -6.89
C TRP A 9 5.59 3.44 -7.23
N THR A 10 5.20 2.96 -8.42
CA THR A 10 5.36 1.55 -8.84
C THR A 10 5.49 1.41 -10.36
N ASP A 11 6.14 0.35 -10.86
CA ASP A 11 6.38 0.16 -12.30
C ASP A 11 5.19 -0.51 -12.98
N VAL A 12 4.58 -1.48 -12.31
CA VAL A 12 3.48 -2.31 -12.83
C VAL A 12 2.52 -2.73 -11.72
N THR A 13 1.31 -3.10 -12.13
CA THR A 13 0.34 -3.75 -11.24
C THR A 13 0.20 -5.23 -11.57
N TRP A 14 0.02 -6.03 -10.52
CA TRP A 14 -0.31 -7.45 -10.61
C TRP A 14 -1.62 -7.70 -9.87
N ASN A 15 -2.65 -8.19 -10.55
CA ASN A 15 -4.00 -8.32 -9.98
C ASN A 15 -4.50 -9.78 -9.99
N PRO A 16 -3.93 -10.68 -9.16
CA PRO A 16 -4.41 -12.06 -8.99
C PRO A 16 -5.82 -12.14 -8.37
N THR A 17 -6.29 -11.10 -7.68
CA THR A 17 -7.72 -10.94 -7.36
C THR A 17 -8.25 -9.59 -7.85
N THR A 18 -9.57 -9.49 -8.04
CA THR A 18 -10.26 -8.24 -8.40
C THR A 18 -11.53 -8.10 -7.58
N GLY A 19 -11.93 -6.87 -7.28
CA GLY A 19 -13.12 -6.62 -6.47
C GLY A 19 -12.85 -6.67 -4.96
N CYS A 20 -13.63 -5.92 -4.20
CA CYS A 20 -13.63 -5.90 -2.74
C CYS A 20 -14.96 -5.31 -2.23
N THR A 21 -15.08 -5.17 -0.90
CA THR A 21 -16.18 -4.46 -0.25
C THR A 21 -15.67 -3.22 0.49
N PRO A 22 -16.45 -2.12 0.52
CA PRO A 22 -16.16 -0.91 1.30
C PRO A 22 -15.99 -1.21 2.80
N VAL A 23 -15.02 -0.52 3.45
CA VAL A 23 -14.74 -0.67 4.89
C VAL A 23 -14.42 0.65 5.60
N SER A 24 -14.35 1.76 4.87
CA SER A 24 -14.18 3.12 5.40
C SER A 24 -14.64 4.13 4.36
N GLU A 25 -14.73 5.40 4.79
CA GLU A 25 -15.06 6.57 3.95
C GLU A 25 -14.16 6.71 2.71
N GLY A 26 -12.93 6.20 2.78
CA GLY A 26 -12.01 6.12 1.64
C GLY A 26 -12.49 5.24 0.48
N CYS A 27 -13.53 4.45 0.68
CA CYS A 27 -14.11 3.59 -0.35
C CYS A 27 -15.24 4.25 -1.14
N ASP A 28 -15.81 5.37 -0.69
CA ASP A 28 -17.05 5.94 -1.23
C ASP A 28 -16.95 6.36 -2.70
N ASN A 29 -15.74 6.76 -3.14
CA ASN A 29 -15.44 7.10 -4.54
C ASN A 29 -14.34 6.21 -5.12
N CYS A 30 -14.33 4.91 -4.78
CA CYS A 30 -13.29 3.97 -5.18
C CYS A 30 -13.07 3.94 -6.71
N TYR A 31 -11.87 4.32 -7.16
CA TYR A 31 -11.52 4.29 -8.58
C TYR A 31 -11.61 2.88 -9.17
N ALA A 32 -11.26 1.85 -8.39
CA ALA A 32 -11.23 0.47 -8.86
C ALA A 32 -12.64 -0.06 -9.13
N GLU A 33 -13.59 0.30 -8.26
CA GLU A 33 -15.02 -0.02 -8.44
C GLU A 33 -15.58 0.70 -9.67
N ALA A 34 -15.38 2.01 -9.77
CA ALA A 34 -15.82 2.81 -10.91
C ALA A 34 -15.26 2.27 -12.24
N LEU A 35 -13.98 1.90 -12.27
CA LEU A 35 -13.32 1.31 -13.44
C LEU A 35 -13.89 -0.08 -13.78
N SER A 36 -14.24 -0.88 -12.76
CA SER A 36 -14.85 -2.19 -12.95
C SER A 36 -16.21 -2.10 -13.65
N HIS A 37 -17.03 -1.11 -13.29
CA HIS A 37 -18.33 -0.89 -13.91
C HIS A 37 -18.21 -0.28 -15.32
N ARG A 38 -17.22 0.60 -15.54
CA ARG A 38 -17.08 1.34 -16.79
C ARG A 38 -16.36 0.57 -17.90
N LEU A 39 -15.19 0.00 -17.61
CA LEU A 39 -14.31 -0.56 -18.64
C LEU A 39 -14.05 -2.06 -18.49
N LEU A 40 -14.11 -2.60 -17.27
CA LEU A 40 -13.69 -3.97 -17.01
C LEU A 40 -14.86 -4.94 -16.82
N LYS A 41 -16.11 -4.48 -16.90
CA LYS A 41 -17.31 -5.29 -16.65
C LYS A 41 -17.28 -6.59 -17.45
N ASN A 42 -17.10 -6.49 -18.77
CA ASN A 42 -17.06 -7.67 -19.66
C ASN A 42 -15.86 -8.58 -19.39
N ALA A 43 -14.73 -8.04 -18.94
CA ALA A 43 -13.56 -8.84 -18.60
C ALA A 43 -13.77 -9.59 -17.28
N TYR A 44 -14.30 -8.91 -16.25
CA TYR A 44 -14.49 -9.47 -14.92
C TYR A 44 -15.65 -10.46 -14.85
N SER A 45 -16.73 -10.21 -15.59
CA SER A 45 -17.89 -11.14 -15.66
C SER A 45 -17.59 -12.48 -16.35
N ARG A 46 -16.37 -12.70 -16.88
CA ARG A 46 -15.92 -14.02 -17.39
C ARG A 46 -15.58 -15.01 -16.29
N ALA A 47 -15.31 -14.53 -15.09
CA ALA A 47 -15.05 -15.38 -13.92
C ALA A 47 -16.24 -15.29 -12.96
N LEU A 48 -16.59 -16.44 -12.37
CA LEU A 48 -17.54 -16.48 -11.26
C LEU A 48 -16.94 -15.75 -10.04
N PRO A 49 -17.76 -14.99 -9.29
CA PRO A 49 -17.33 -14.42 -8.02
C PRO A 49 -17.04 -15.54 -7.01
N VAL A 50 -16.21 -15.24 -6.01
CA VAL A 50 -15.86 -16.22 -4.97
C VAL A 50 -17.08 -16.64 -4.16
N VAL A 51 -17.94 -15.67 -3.81
CA VAL A 51 -19.26 -15.93 -3.24
C VAL A 51 -20.29 -15.90 -4.37
N ASP A 52 -20.73 -17.07 -4.81
CA ASP A 52 -21.47 -17.25 -6.05
C ASP A 52 -22.99 -17.06 -5.90
N THR A 53 -23.41 -15.79 -5.84
CA THR A 53 -24.83 -15.38 -5.80
C THR A 53 -25.24 -14.66 -7.08
N VAL A 54 -26.55 -14.61 -7.37
CA VAL A 54 -27.10 -13.85 -8.51
C VAL A 54 -26.62 -12.39 -8.49
N ALA A 55 -26.66 -11.75 -7.32
CA ALA A 55 -26.19 -10.37 -7.15
C ALA A 55 -24.68 -10.22 -7.47
N ASN A 56 -23.84 -11.12 -6.95
CA ASN A 56 -22.39 -11.06 -7.20
C ASN A 56 -22.01 -11.39 -8.64
N ARG A 57 -22.78 -12.25 -9.33
CA ARG A 57 -22.58 -12.51 -10.76
C ARG A 57 -22.84 -11.26 -11.61
N GLN A 58 -23.83 -10.45 -11.21
CA GLN A 58 -24.17 -9.19 -11.89
C GLN A 58 -23.25 -8.02 -11.50
N ASN A 59 -22.66 -8.06 -10.31
CA ASN A 59 -21.71 -7.05 -9.85
C ASN A 59 -20.28 -7.32 -10.39
N PRO A 60 -19.75 -6.48 -11.30
CA PRO A 60 -18.37 -6.65 -11.79
C PRO A 60 -17.31 -6.44 -10.70
N PHE A 61 -17.63 -5.70 -9.63
CA PHE A 61 -16.71 -5.48 -8.51
C PHE A 61 -16.81 -6.52 -7.38
N ALA A 62 -17.67 -7.54 -7.52
CA ALA A 62 -17.65 -8.67 -6.60
C ALA A 62 -16.28 -9.38 -6.64
N VAL A 63 -15.86 -9.91 -5.49
CA VAL A 63 -14.55 -10.54 -5.31
C VAL A 63 -14.38 -11.71 -6.27
N ARG A 64 -13.31 -11.70 -7.05
CA ARG A 64 -12.94 -12.73 -8.03
C ARG A 64 -11.47 -13.09 -7.91
N ILE A 65 -11.17 -14.34 -8.24
CA ILE A 65 -9.82 -14.92 -8.23
C ILE A 65 -9.42 -15.27 -9.65
N TRP A 66 -8.16 -14.97 -10.00
CA TRP A 66 -7.62 -15.18 -11.34
C TRP A 66 -6.37 -16.06 -11.28
N ARG A 67 -6.57 -17.38 -11.28
CA ARG A 67 -5.47 -18.36 -11.15
C ARG A 67 -4.49 -18.30 -12.31
N ASP A 68 -4.97 -18.02 -13.52
CA ASP A 68 -4.17 -17.82 -14.73
C ASP A 68 -3.15 -16.67 -14.57
N ARG A 69 -3.49 -15.67 -13.74
CA ARG A 69 -2.63 -14.51 -13.47
C ARG A 69 -1.50 -14.81 -12.49
N LEU A 70 -1.51 -15.95 -11.77
CA LEU A 70 -0.43 -16.31 -10.85
C LEU A 70 0.92 -16.43 -11.57
N SER A 71 0.91 -16.88 -12.82
CA SER A 71 2.12 -17.03 -13.62
C SER A 71 2.70 -15.72 -14.19
N GLN A 72 2.05 -14.57 -13.98
CA GLN A 72 2.45 -13.31 -14.61
C GLN A 72 3.83 -12.81 -14.16
N PRO A 73 4.18 -12.79 -12.86
CA PRO A 73 5.48 -12.27 -12.42
C PRO A 73 6.66 -13.01 -13.05
N ALA A 74 6.58 -14.34 -13.14
CA ALA A 74 7.62 -15.17 -13.77
C ALA A 74 7.89 -14.84 -15.25
N ARG A 75 6.97 -14.16 -15.94
CA ARG A 75 7.13 -13.76 -17.35
C ARG A 75 7.86 -12.42 -17.50
N TRP A 76 8.08 -11.68 -16.43
CA TRP A 76 8.76 -10.38 -16.46
C TRP A 76 10.27 -10.57 -16.27
N ARG A 77 11.02 -10.37 -17.35
CA ARG A 77 12.48 -10.58 -17.35
C ARG A 77 13.22 -9.56 -16.50
N GLU A 78 12.87 -8.28 -16.69
CA GLU A 78 13.46 -7.15 -15.96
C GLU A 78 12.95 -7.05 -14.53
N ARG A 79 13.80 -6.59 -13.62
CA ARG A 79 13.42 -6.21 -12.25
C ARG A 79 12.33 -5.14 -12.30
N ARG A 80 11.38 -5.22 -11.37
CA ARG A 80 10.22 -4.33 -11.30
C ARG A 80 9.83 -4.11 -9.85
N LEU A 81 9.34 -2.91 -9.58
CA LEU A 81 8.50 -2.60 -8.43
C LEU A 81 7.03 -2.92 -8.80
N VAL A 82 6.42 -3.84 -8.07
CA VAL A 82 5.14 -4.47 -8.44
C VAL A 82 4.08 -4.17 -7.38
N PHE A 83 3.09 -3.35 -7.72
CA PHE A 83 1.93 -3.16 -6.86
C PHE A 83 0.95 -4.34 -6.99
N VAL A 84 0.84 -5.12 -5.91
CA VAL A 84 -0.06 -6.28 -5.82
C VAL A 84 -1.46 -5.81 -5.46
N ASN A 85 -2.43 -6.21 -6.29
CA ASN A 85 -3.86 -5.96 -6.12
C ASN A 85 -4.26 -4.47 -6.12
N SER A 86 -3.91 -3.75 -7.19
CA SER A 86 -4.42 -2.39 -7.41
C SER A 86 -5.94 -2.32 -7.64
N MET A 87 -6.60 -3.45 -7.93
CA MET A 87 -8.03 -3.52 -8.27
C MET A 87 -8.86 -4.32 -7.25
N SER A 88 -8.33 -4.53 -6.05
CA SER A 88 -8.93 -5.36 -5.00
C SER A 88 -8.21 -5.15 -3.66
N ASP A 89 -8.60 -5.93 -2.64
CA ASP A 89 -7.83 -6.10 -1.42
C ASP A 89 -7.50 -7.59 -1.28
N LEU A 90 -6.22 -7.97 -1.31
CA LEU A 90 -5.80 -9.38 -1.21
C LEU A 90 -6.29 -10.02 0.09
N PHE A 91 -6.38 -9.22 1.16
CA PHE A 91 -6.82 -9.65 2.47
C PHE A 91 -8.33 -9.48 2.68
N HIS A 92 -9.14 -9.35 1.63
CA HIS A 92 -10.61 -9.44 1.74
C HIS A 92 -11.07 -10.79 2.32
N VAL A 93 -12.09 -10.78 3.19
CA VAL A 93 -12.59 -11.96 3.91
C VAL A 93 -12.96 -13.13 2.98
N ASP A 94 -13.58 -12.84 1.85
CA ASP A 94 -13.97 -13.85 0.85
C ASP A 94 -12.78 -14.44 0.08
N VAL A 95 -11.59 -13.84 0.08
CA VAL A 95 -10.43 -14.43 -0.60
C VAL A 95 -9.90 -15.58 0.26
N PRO A 96 -9.95 -16.85 -0.19
CA PRO A 96 -9.53 -17.99 0.62
C PRO A 96 -8.06 -17.88 0.99
N GLU A 97 -7.73 -18.27 2.22
CA GLU A 97 -6.35 -18.20 2.72
C GLU A 97 -5.38 -19.02 1.87
N SER A 98 -5.83 -20.17 1.33
CA SER A 98 -5.05 -20.98 0.39
C SER A 98 -4.70 -20.25 -0.91
N PHE A 99 -5.56 -19.33 -1.38
CA PHE A 99 -5.25 -18.50 -2.53
C PHE A 99 -4.30 -17.36 -2.15
N VAL A 100 -4.49 -16.72 -0.99
CA VAL A 100 -3.51 -15.74 -0.47
C VAL A 100 -2.12 -16.38 -0.40
N ARG A 101 -2.02 -17.60 0.13
CA ARG A 101 -0.79 -18.40 0.15
C ARG A 101 -0.22 -18.65 -1.25
N SER A 102 -1.05 -18.97 -2.23
CA SER A 102 -0.62 -19.15 -3.63
C SER A 102 0.00 -17.87 -4.21
N VAL A 103 -0.54 -16.70 -3.87
CA VAL A 103 0.00 -15.40 -4.29
C VAL A 103 1.35 -15.15 -3.63
N PHE A 104 1.48 -15.40 -2.32
CA PHE A 104 2.75 -15.24 -1.61
C PHE A 104 3.82 -16.24 -2.06
N ASN A 105 3.47 -17.48 -2.38
CA ASN A 105 4.41 -18.44 -2.97
C ASN A 105 5.06 -17.87 -4.24
N VAL A 106 4.27 -17.28 -5.14
CA VAL A 106 4.81 -16.64 -6.34
C VAL A 106 5.77 -15.49 -6.01
N MET A 107 5.46 -14.68 -4.99
CA MET A 107 6.34 -13.58 -4.59
C MET A 107 7.64 -14.07 -3.95
N VAL A 108 7.59 -15.20 -3.23
CA VAL A 108 8.76 -15.86 -2.66
C VAL A 108 9.62 -16.48 -3.78
N ASP A 109 8.99 -17.20 -4.71
CA ASP A 109 9.69 -17.92 -5.79
C ASP A 109 10.27 -16.99 -6.86
N VAL A 110 9.67 -15.82 -7.09
CA VAL A 110 10.08 -14.85 -8.12
C VAL A 110 10.69 -13.60 -7.46
N ASP A 111 11.79 -13.80 -6.75
CA ASP A 111 12.48 -12.82 -5.90
C ASP A 111 13.18 -11.65 -6.63
N ARG A 112 13.25 -11.68 -7.95
CA ARG A 112 13.87 -10.61 -8.75
C ARG A 112 13.10 -9.28 -8.67
N HIS A 113 11.82 -9.32 -8.28
CA HIS A 113 10.95 -8.15 -8.17
C HIS A 113 10.81 -7.72 -6.72
N THR A 114 10.51 -6.43 -6.53
CA THR A 114 10.03 -5.93 -5.24
C THR A 114 8.51 -5.85 -5.30
N TYR A 115 7.81 -6.47 -4.36
CA TYR A 115 6.36 -6.51 -4.30
C TYR A 115 5.84 -5.54 -3.24
N GLN A 116 4.91 -4.67 -3.61
CA GLN A 116 4.20 -3.77 -2.71
C GLN A 116 2.78 -4.31 -2.49
N VAL A 117 2.51 -4.84 -1.30
CA VAL A 117 1.17 -5.32 -0.91
C VAL A 117 0.48 -4.24 -0.08
N LEU A 118 -0.65 -3.72 -0.54
CA LEU A 118 -1.43 -2.72 0.20
C LEU A 118 -2.79 -3.29 0.60
N THR A 119 -3.25 -3.00 1.82
CA THR A 119 -4.55 -3.47 2.31
C THR A 119 -5.23 -2.47 3.26
N LYS A 120 -6.57 -2.50 3.31
CA LYS A 120 -7.34 -1.85 4.40
C LYS A 120 -7.62 -2.81 5.56
N ARG A 121 -7.09 -4.04 5.52
CA ARG A 121 -7.33 -5.13 6.48
C ARG A 121 -6.03 -5.66 7.11
N PRO A 122 -5.14 -4.81 7.66
CA PRO A 122 -3.83 -5.20 8.15
C PRO A 122 -3.87 -6.23 9.30
N ALA A 123 -4.94 -6.26 10.11
CA ALA A 123 -5.10 -7.27 11.16
C ALA A 123 -5.14 -8.71 10.58
N ARG A 124 -5.85 -8.89 9.45
CA ARG A 124 -5.89 -10.18 8.76
C ARG A 124 -4.55 -10.50 8.11
N ALA A 125 -3.88 -9.51 7.53
CA ALA A 125 -2.53 -9.68 7.00
C ALA A 125 -1.54 -10.15 8.07
N ALA A 126 -1.56 -9.51 9.24
CA ALA A 126 -0.70 -9.87 10.35
C ALA A 126 -0.96 -11.28 10.89
N ARG A 127 -2.24 -11.71 10.95
CA ARG A 127 -2.60 -13.09 11.30
C ARG A 127 -2.08 -14.09 10.26
N PHE A 128 -2.26 -13.80 8.97
CA PHE A 128 -1.79 -14.66 7.89
C PHE A 128 -0.27 -14.84 7.93
N VAL A 129 0.50 -13.75 7.97
CA VAL A 129 1.97 -13.81 7.96
C VAL A 129 2.50 -14.57 9.18
N ARG A 130 1.96 -14.33 10.38
CA ARG A 130 2.35 -15.06 11.59
C ARG A 130 1.98 -16.55 11.56
N GLY A 131 0.90 -16.91 10.87
CA GLY A 131 0.45 -18.30 10.72
C GLY A 131 1.24 -19.07 9.67
N ALA A 132 1.73 -18.40 8.62
CA ALA A 132 2.45 -18.99 7.51
C ALA A 132 3.97 -19.13 7.77
N ARG A 133 4.35 -19.61 8.97
CA ARG A 133 5.77 -19.84 9.34
C ARG A 133 6.47 -20.84 8.43
N ASP A 134 5.72 -21.79 7.88
CA ASP A 134 6.24 -22.75 6.91
C ASP A 134 6.61 -22.10 5.56
N LEU A 135 6.10 -20.90 5.26
CA LEU A 135 6.45 -20.13 4.07
C LEU A 135 7.54 -19.07 4.34
N PHE A 136 7.51 -18.47 5.53
CA PHE A 136 8.30 -17.27 5.85
C PHE A 136 9.39 -17.49 6.91
N GLY A 137 9.40 -18.64 7.58
CA GLY A 137 10.22 -18.88 8.75
C GLY A 137 9.89 -17.92 9.90
N ASP A 138 10.84 -17.76 10.81
CA ASP A 138 10.71 -16.86 11.96
C ASP A 138 10.99 -15.39 11.63
N ALA A 139 11.72 -15.14 10.54
CA ALA A 139 12.08 -13.79 10.08
C ALA A 139 10.88 -13.02 9.50
N GLY A 140 9.85 -13.72 9.02
CA GLY A 140 8.68 -13.11 8.39
C GLY A 140 8.86 -12.88 6.90
N LEU A 141 8.18 -11.87 6.36
CA LEU A 141 8.19 -11.60 4.93
C LEU A 141 9.64 -11.35 4.43
N PRO A 142 10.06 -11.97 3.32
CA PRO A 142 11.31 -11.66 2.64
C PRO A 142 11.45 -10.16 2.36
N GLU A 143 12.69 -9.64 2.35
CA GLU A 143 12.96 -8.20 2.24
C GLU A 143 12.34 -7.55 0.99
N HIS A 144 12.27 -8.30 -0.12
CA HIS A 144 11.66 -7.84 -1.38
C HIS A 144 10.12 -7.84 -1.37
N ILE A 145 9.47 -8.21 -0.27
CA ILE A 145 8.01 -8.15 -0.11
C ILE A 145 7.67 -7.09 0.93
N TRP A 146 7.26 -5.93 0.44
CA TRP A 146 6.81 -4.79 1.24
C TRP A 146 5.31 -4.91 1.53
N ILE A 147 4.90 -4.49 2.72
CA ILE A 147 3.49 -4.52 3.10
C ILE A 147 3.05 -3.19 3.68
N GLY A 148 1.86 -2.74 3.31
CA GLY A 148 1.34 -1.46 3.75
C GLY A 148 -0.13 -1.49 4.09
N ALA A 149 -0.56 -0.43 4.77
CA ALA A 149 -1.94 -0.19 5.11
C ALA A 149 -2.40 1.16 4.56
N SER A 150 -3.66 1.23 4.10
CA SER A 150 -4.26 2.53 3.76
C SER A 150 -4.88 3.19 4.99
N THR A 151 -4.61 4.49 5.17
CA THR A 151 -5.13 5.32 6.27
C THR A 151 -5.63 6.64 5.72
N GLU A 152 -6.94 6.76 5.54
CA GLU A 152 -7.54 7.86 4.77
C GLU A 152 -7.87 9.09 5.63
N ASN A 153 -8.04 8.88 6.94
CA ASN A 153 -8.35 9.90 7.94
C ASN A 153 -7.93 9.40 9.34
N GLN A 154 -8.02 10.28 10.36
CA GLN A 154 -7.56 9.97 11.73
C GLN A 154 -8.23 8.72 12.32
N GLU A 155 -9.50 8.47 12.00
CA GLU A 155 -10.24 7.31 12.50
C GLU A 155 -9.67 5.98 11.99
N THR A 156 -8.92 5.99 10.89
CA THR A 156 -8.32 4.78 10.31
C THR A 156 -6.85 4.56 10.70
N VAL A 157 -6.23 5.48 11.45
CA VAL A 157 -4.81 5.38 11.88
C VAL A 157 -4.53 4.13 12.70
N TYR A 158 -5.53 3.56 13.40
CA TYR A 158 -5.38 2.28 14.10
C TYR A 158 -4.88 1.14 13.21
N ARG A 159 -5.08 1.23 11.89
CA ARG A 159 -4.55 0.26 10.90
C ARG A 159 -3.02 0.19 10.92
N ALA A 160 -2.32 1.30 11.15
CA ALA A 160 -0.87 1.32 11.32
C ALA A 160 -0.42 0.48 12.53
N ARG A 161 -1.20 0.51 13.63
CA ARG A 161 -0.94 -0.31 14.83
C ARG A 161 -1.15 -1.79 14.58
N HIS A 162 -2.04 -2.17 13.67
CA HIS A 162 -2.11 -3.56 13.22
C HIS A 162 -0.97 -3.93 12.27
N LEU A 163 -0.57 -3.00 11.41
CA LEU A 163 0.49 -3.20 10.42
C LEU A 163 1.84 -3.49 11.08
N ARG A 164 2.20 -2.80 12.18
CA ARG A 164 3.47 -3.04 12.90
C ARG A 164 3.64 -4.49 13.38
N HIS A 165 2.54 -5.23 13.54
CA HIS A 165 2.59 -6.64 13.94
C HIS A 165 2.85 -7.62 12.79
N VAL A 166 3.02 -7.14 11.55
CA VAL A 166 3.47 -7.95 10.42
C VAL A 166 5.01 -7.96 10.43
N PRO A 167 5.70 -9.10 10.55
CA PRO A 167 7.17 -9.13 10.43
C PRO A 167 7.56 -8.89 8.95
N ALA A 168 8.10 -7.72 8.64
CA ALA A 168 8.49 -7.31 7.29
C ALA A 168 9.58 -6.23 7.35
N ALA A 169 10.50 -6.25 6.39
CA ALA A 169 11.59 -5.28 6.30
C ALA A 169 11.09 -3.86 5.94
N VAL A 170 10.00 -3.77 5.17
CA VAL A 170 9.36 -2.49 4.82
C VAL A 170 7.88 -2.58 5.12
N ARG A 171 7.45 -1.67 6.01
CA ARG A 171 6.04 -1.38 6.31
C ARG A 171 5.73 0.03 5.88
N PHE A 172 4.71 0.24 5.07
CA PHE A 172 4.38 1.57 4.55
C PHE A 172 2.93 1.97 4.81
N LEU A 173 2.68 3.27 4.92
CA LEU A 173 1.33 3.83 4.97
C LEU A 173 1.01 4.49 3.63
N SER A 174 -0.16 4.15 3.09
CA SER A 174 -0.75 4.89 1.97
C SER A 174 -1.87 5.75 2.53
N CYS A 175 -1.57 7.01 2.77
CA CYS A 175 -2.50 8.01 3.25
C CYS A 175 -3.31 8.55 2.06
N GLU A 176 -4.11 7.66 1.46
CA GLU A 176 -4.82 7.89 0.21
C GLU A 176 -6.23 7.24 0.16
N PRO A 177 -7.25 7.97 -0.31
CA PRO A 177 -7.25 9.44 -0.41
C PRO A 177 -7.07 10.07 0.98
N LEU A 178 -6.36 11.19 1.08
CA LEU A 178 -6.31 11.96 2.32
C LEU A 178 -7.62 12.77 2.45
N LEU A 179 -8.43 12.43 3.46
CA LEU A 179 -9.79 12.94 3.66
C LEU A 179 -9.92 13.83 4.89
N GLY A 180 -8.81 14.19 5.50
CA GLY A 180 -8.76 15.05 6.67
C GLY A 180 -7.35 15.18 7.21
N PRO A 181 -7.15 16.02 8.24
CA PRO A 181 -5.88 16.09 8.95
C PRO A 181 -5.54 14.70 9.54
N LEU A 182 -4.26 14.36 9.46
CA LEU A 182 -3.76 13.04 9.84
C LEU A 182 -2.48 13.21 10.65
N SER A 183 -2.56 12.95 11.95
CA SER A 183 -1.38 12.86 12.80
C SER A 183 -1.04 11.40 13.07
N ILE A 184 0.16 11.02 12.64
CA ILE A 184 0.74 9.67 12.74
C ILE A 184 2.09 9.67 13.46
N GLY A 185 2.51 10.80 14.05
CA GLY A 185 3.79 10.91 14.74
C GLY A 185 3.99 9.86 15.83
N ALA A 186 2.93 9.46 16.54
CA ALA A 186 2.97 8.38 17.51
C ALA A 186 3.32 7.03 16.83
N GLU A 187 2.70 6.72 15.70
CA GLU A 187 2.98 5.54 14.89
C GLU A 187 4.39 5.59 14.28
N LEU A 188 4.85 6.74 13.79
CA LEU A 188 6.20 6.91 13.23
C LEU A 188 7.29 6.77 14.30
N SER A 189 7.06 7.30 15.50
CA SER A 189 8.00 7.24 16.63
C SER A 189 8.36 5.81 17.09
N THR A 190 7.56 4.82 16.70
CA THR A 190 7.86 3.41 16.99
C THR A 190 9.05 2.87 16.19
N GLY A 191 9.40 3.51 15.07
CA GLY A 191 10.37 2.98 14.11
C GLY A 191 9.86 1.80 13.28
N ASP A 192 8.58 1.43 13.39
CA ASP A 192 8.01 0.29 12.68
C ASP A 192 7.45 0.64 11.29
N ILE A 193 7.30 1.94 10.97
CA ILE A 193 6.83 2.46 9.68
C ILE A 193 8.02 3.07 8.92
N HIS A 194 8.18 2.65 7.66
CA HIS A 194 9.41 2.87 6.89
C HIS A 194 9.19 3.73 5.65
N TRP A 195 7.94 4.05 5.30
CA TRP A 195 7.59 4.88 4.15
C TRP A 195 6.15 5.37 4.27
N VAL A 196 5.92 6.64 3.93
CA VAL A 196 4.58 7.24 3.91
C VAL A 196 4.32 7.83 2.54
N ILE A 197 3.16 7.47 1.98
CA ILE A 197 2.67 7.98 0.70
C ILE A 197 1.44 8.85 0.99
N ALA A 198 1.42 10.07 0.50
CA ALA A 198 0.27 10.98 0.62
C ALA A 198 -0.33 11.28 -0.76
N GLY A 199 -1.66 11.37 -0.84
CA GLY A 199 -2.31 11.73 -2.09
C GLY A 199 -3.82 11.96 -1.98
N GLY A 200 -4.31 12.88 -2.80
CA GLY A 200 -5.72 13.22 -2.88
C GLY A 200 -6.55 12.26 -3.74
N GLU A 201 -7.86 12.40 -3.64
CA GLU A 201 -8.82 11.53 -4.33
C GLU A 201 -8.86 11.79 -5.84
N SER A 202 -9.03 10.73 -6.63
CA SER A 202 -9.16 10.83 -8.09
C SER A 202 -10.54 10.38 -8.55
N GLY A 203 -11.09 11.07 -9.54
CA GLY A 203 -12.33 10.68 -10.21
C GLY A 203 -13.35 11.82 -10.31
N PRO A 204 -14.51 11.55 -10.95
CA PRO A 204 -15.52 12.57 -11.20
C PRO A 204 -16.14 13.15 -9.92
N LYS A 205 -16.04 12.42 -8.80
CA LYS A 205 -16.55 12.81 -7.48
C LYS A 205 -15.43 13.05 -6.46
N HIS A 206 -14.21 13.34 -6.91
CA HIS A 206 -13.08 13.53 -6.00
C HIS A 206 -13.37 14.60 -4.93
N ARG A 207 -13.07 14.27 -3.68
CA ARG A 207 -13.05 15.22 -2.58
C ARG A 207 -11.74 16.03 -2.62
N PRO A 208 -11.79 17.36 -2.41
CA PRO A 208 -10.59 18.18 -2.34
C PRO A 208 -9.77 17.82 -1.11
N MET A 209 -8.44 17.91 -1.23
CA MET A 209 -7.49 17.76 -0.14
C MET A 209 -6.96 19.15 0.22
N ASP A 210 -6.93 19.46 1.51
CA ASP A 210 -6.30 20.69 2.01
C ASP A 210 -4.77 20.56 1.95
N ASP A 211 -4.08 21.64 1.60
CA ASP A 211 -2.61 21.68 1.52
C ASP A 211 -1.96 21.38 2.87
N SER A 212 -2.53 21.91 3.95
CA SER A 212 -2.02 21.70 5.31
C SER A 212 -1.95 20.22 5.70
N TRP A 213 -2.90 19.38 5.25
CA TRP A 213 -2.89 17.96 5.61
C TRP A 213 -1.69 17.21 5.01
N ALA A 214 -1.30 17.57 3.78
CA ALA A 214 -0.13 16.98 3.12
C ALA A 214 1.17 17.52 3.70
N THR A 215 1.22 18.83 3.99
CA THR A 215 2.38 19.52 4.58
C THR A 215 2.66 19.03 6.00
N ASP A 216 1.63 18.93 6.86
CA ASP A 216 1.77 18.42 8.23
C ASP A 216 2.25 16.95 8.24
N LEU A 217 1.69 16.11 7.36
CA LEU A 217 2.09 14.72 7.23
C LEU A 217 3.54 14.58 6.74
N ARG A 218 3.97 15.44 5.81
CA ARG A 218 5.37 15.56 5.38
C ARG A 218 6.25 15.95 6.55
N ASP A 219 5.87 16.96 7.33
CA ASP A 219 6.67 17.47 8.45
C ASP A 219 6.89 16.39 9.53
N GLU A 220 5.85 15.61 9.85
CA GLU A 220 5.99 14.45 10.74
C GLU A 220 6.99 13.41 10.16
N CYS A 221 6.90 13.11 8.86
CA CYS A 221 7.84 12.18 8.22
C CYS A 221 9.30 12.68 8.30
N VAL A 222 9.53 13.96 8.00
CA VAL A 222 10.85 14.59 8.13
C VAL A 222 11.35 14.55 9.57
N MET A 223 10.49 14.87 10.53
CA MET A 223 10.83 14.87 11.96
C MET A 223 11.31 13.50 12.44
N PHE A 224 10.67 12.42 11.98
CA PHE A 224 11.03 11.04 12.36
C PHE A 224 12.00 10.35 11.39
N GLY A 225 12.48 11.05 10.36
CA GLY A 225 13.41 10.49 9.38
C GLY A 225 12.81 9.37 8.52
N VAL A 226 11.49 9.41 8.29
CA VAL A 226 10.75 8.42 7.48
C VAL A 226 10.59 8.96 6.06
N PRO A 227 10.97 8.19 5.01
CA PRO A 227 10.78 8.59 3.63
C PRO A 227 9.34 9.00 3.30
N PHE A 228 9.19 10.14 2.63
CA PHE A 228 7.90 10.69 2.22
C PHE A 228 7.73 10.78 0.69
N PHE A 229 6.59 10.28 0.20
CA PHE A 229 6.21 10.35 -1.20
C PHE A 229 4.89 11.09 -1.38
N PHE A 230 4.91 12.25 -2.04
CA PHE A 230 3.69 12.97 -2.42
C PHE A 230 3.26 12.55 -3.82
N LYS A 231 2.17 11.80 -3.91
CA LYS A 231 1.74 11.21 -5.17
C LYS A 231 1.02 12.20 -6.07
N GLN A 232 0.01 12.90 -5.54
CA GLN A 232 -0.82 13.85 -6.27
C GLN A 232 -1.78 14.62 -5.36
N TRP A 233 -2.24 15.78 -5.82
CA TRP A 233 -3.37 16.51 -5.22
C TRP A 233 -4.74 15.84 -5.44
N GLY A 234 -4.83 14.93 -6.40
CA GLY A 234 -6.10 14.36 -6.86
C GLY A 234 -6.71 15.16 -8.01
N GLY A 235 -8.01 14.95 -8.26
CA GLY A 235 -8.75 15.67 -9.29
C GLY A 235 -9.63 14.80 -10.19
N ARG A 236 -10.24 15.42 -11.22
CA ARG A 236 -11.23 14.77 -12.09
C ARG A 236 -10.67 13.53 -12.79
N THR A 237 -9.39 13.56 -13.14
CA THR A 237 -8.64 12.41 -13.66
C THR A 237 -7.40 12.21 -12.82
N PRO A 238 -6.82 11.00 -12.77
CA PRO A 238 -5.53 10.81 -12.11
C PRO A 238 -4.51 11.85 -12.59
N LYS A 239 -3.74 12.40 -11.66
CA LYS A 239 -2.67 13.40 -11.85
C LYS A 239 -3.10 14.80 -12.26
N SER A 240 -4.40 15.08 -12.43
CA SER A 240 -4.82 16.38 -12.97
C SER A 240 -4.50 17.57 -12.05
N GLY A 241 -4.41 17.35 -10.74
CA GLY A 241 -4.01 18.38 -9.78
C GLY A 241 -2.50 18.57 -9.65
N GLY A 242 -1.68 17.79 -10.36
CA GLY A 242 -0.22 17.84 -10.21
C GLY A 242 0.25 17.14 -8.93
N ARG A 243 1.55 17.31 -8.66
CA ARG A 243 2.32 16.56 -7.65
C ARG A 243 3.45 17.36 -7.01
N GLU A 244 3.41 18.68 -7.18
CA GLU A 244 4.28 19.58 -6.44
C GLU A 244 3.60 19.94 -5.12
N LEU A 245 4.31 19.74 -4.01
CA LEU A 245 3.94 20.18 -2.67
C LEU A 245 4.98 21.21 -2.24
N GLU A 246 4.53 22.44 -1.96
CA GLU A 246 5.40 23.61 -1.71
C GLU A 246 6.41 23.86 -2.85
N GLY A 247 5.97 23.72 -4.10
CA GLY A 247 6.77 24.02 -5.29
C GLY A 247 7.88 23.01 -5.60
N ARG A 248 7.83 21.81 -5.00
CA ARG A 248 8.77 20.72 -5.33
C ARG A 248 8.07 19.35 -5.32
N GLU A 249 8.65 18.39 -6.04
CA GLU A 249 8.22 16.99 -5.95
C GLU A 249 8.86 16.29 -4.75
N TRP A 250 8.08 15.43 -4.08
CA TRP A 250 8.54 14.58 -2.98
C TRP A 250 8.45 13.12 -3.41
N ASN A 251 9.59 12.53 -3.76
CA ASN A 251 9.67 11.21 -4.39
C ASN A 251 10.53 10.21 -3.59
N GLU A 252 10.61 10.38 -2.27
CA GLU A 252 11.48 9.54 -1.45
C GLU A 252 10.96 8.11 -1.40
N MET A 253 11.89 7.15 -1.35
CA MET A 253 11.62 5.72 -1.33
C MET A 253 12.37 5.08 -0.16
N PRO A 254 11.85 3.99 0.44
CA PRO A 254 12.57 3.26 1.48
C PRO A 254 13.86 2.68 0.89
N GLN A 255 14.97 2.82 1.61
CA GLN A 255 16.22 2.18 1.24
C GLN A 255 16.16 0.71 1.63
N MET A 256 16.42 -0.18 0.67
CA MET A 256 16.61 -1.60 0.95
C MET A 256 17.95 -1.75 1.69
N GLY A 257 17.90 -2.11 2.97
CA GLY A 257 19.09 -2.21 3.81
C GLY A 257 20.06 -3.27 3.28
N CYS A 258 21.28 -2.86 2.95
CA CYS A 258 22.43 -3.73 3.05
C CYS A 258 22.86 -3.76 4.52
N GLY A 259 22.25 -4.64 5.33
CA GLY A 259 22.70 -4.92 6.70
C GLY A 259 22.41 -3.84 7.76
N SER A 260 22.13 -4.29 8.98
CA SER A 260 21.87 -3.49 10.17
C SER A 260 22.95 -2.44 10.46
N GLY A 261 22.55 -1.16 10.47
CA GLY A 261 23.30 -0.08 11.09
C GLY A 261 22.39 0.65 12.07
N HIS A 262 22.60 0.44 13.37
CA HIS A 262 22.00 1.29 14.40
C HIS A 262 22.31 2.76 14.08
N VAL A 263 21.26 3.56 13.87
CA VAL A 263 21.36 5.01 13.86
C VAL A 263 21.71 5.43 15.28
N ARG A 264 22.98 5.78 15.53
CA ARG A 264 23.36 6.51 16.74
C ARG A 264 22.74 7.89 16.66
N ALA A 265 21.96 8.25 17.68
CA ALA A 265 21.49 9.62 17.88
C ALA A 265 22.68 10.60 17.95
N PRO A 266 22.56 11.82 17.40
CA PRO A 266 23.57 12.85 17.56
C PRO A 266 23.56 13.33 19.00
N ASN A 267 24.63 13.08 19.75
CA ASN A 267 24.82 13.71 21.06
C ASN A 267 25.01 15.21 20.84
N GLY A 268 24.00 15.98 21.22
CA GLY A 268 24.07 17.41 21.40
C GLY A 268 25.11 17.77 22.46
N ALA A 269 25.82 18.86 22.19
CA ALA A 269 26.75 19.48 23.10
C ALA A 269 26.05 19.99 24.36
N THR A 270 26.66 19.76 25.52
CA THR A 270 26.54 20.65 26.68
C THR A 270 27.95 20.98 27.17
N GLU A 271 28.31 22.25 27.02
CA GLU A 271 29.39 22.90 27.75
C GLU A 271 29.05 22.93 29.25
N ALA A 272 30.00 22.55 30.10
CA ALA A 272 30.18 23.08 31.45
C ALA A 272 31.58 22.69 31.93
N GLY A 273 32.48 23.67 31.98
CA GLY A 273 33.92 23.44 32.14
C GLY A 273 34.43 23.37 33.58
N ARG A 274 35.76 23.38 33.69
CA ARG A 274 36.54 24.22 34.61
C ARG A 274 38.02 23.98 34.37
N TRP A 275 38.73 25.10 34.22
CA TRP A 275 40.16 25.19 34.45
C TRP A 275 40.44 25.03 35.94
N GLN A 276 41.18 23.97 36.30
CA GLN A 276 42.32 23.95 37.23
C GLN A 276 42.91 22.54 37.27
#